data_AF-A0A7Z2K6J6-F1
#
_entry.id   AF-A0A7Z2K6J6-F1
#
_cell.length_a   1.000
_cell.length_b   1.000
_cell.length_c   1.000
_cell.angle_alpha   90.00
_cell.angle_beta   90.00
_cell.angle_gamma   90.00
#
_symmetry.space_group_name_H-M   'P 1'
#
loop_
_entity.id
_entity.type
_entity.pdbx_description
1 polymer ?
#
loop_
_entity_poly.entity_id
_entity_poly.type
_entity_poly.pdbx_seq_one_letter_code
_entity_poly.pdbx_strand_id
1 'polypeptide(L)'
;MSLLAALAYVCKEVLFFVSFVKNNAFPQPLSRKDERKYLELMAEGDEDARNRLIEHNLRLVAHIVKKFENTGEDPEDLISIGTIGLIKAIESYSTDKGTKLATYAARCIENEILMHLRALKKTKKDVSLHDPIGQDKEGNEISLIDVLKAETEDIVELIQLNMEKKKIYEYIHILDDREKEVIVGRFGLNLEKELTQREIARQLGISRSYVSRIEKRALMKLFHEFYRNRKESGA
;
A
#
# COMPACT_ATOMS: atom_id res chain seq x y z
N MET A 1 -9.11 0.20 -61.74
CA MET A 1 -8.28 1.21 -61.04
C MET A 1 -8.23 1.00 -59.52
N SER A 2 -9.33 0.65 -58.83
CA SER A 2 -9.33 0.56 -57.36
C SER A 2 -8.63 -0.66 -56.75
N LEU A 3 -8.64 -1.83 -57.42
CA LEU A 3 -8.01 -3.04 -56.87
C LEU A 3 -6.48 -2.95 -56.89
N LEU A 4 -5.91 -2.38 -57.94
CA LEU A 4 -4.45 -2.18 -58.06
C LEU A 4 -3.95 -1.12 -57.07
N ALA A 5 -4.73 -0.07 -56.83
CA ALA A 5 -4.42 0.95 -55.82
C ALA A 5 -4.50 0.39 -54.40
N ALA A 6 -5.51 -0.44 -54.10
CA ALA A 6 -5.61 -1.14 -52.82
C ALA A 6 -4.45 -2.12 -52.60
N LEU A 7 -4.08 -2.88 -53.64
CA LEU A 7 -2.93 -3.79 -53.57
C LEU A 7 -1.61 -3.03 -53.36
N ALA A 8 -1.44 -1.89 -54.03
CA ALA A 8 -0.28 -1.02 -53.85
C ALA A 8 -0.23 -0.41 -52.44
N TYR A 9 -1.38 -0.02 -51.88
CA TYR A 9 -1.48 0.48 -50.50
C TYR A 9 -1.09 -0.60 -49.49
N VAL A 10 -1.64 -1.82 -49.64
CA VAL A 10 -1.29 -2.97 -48.80
C VAL A 10 0.19 -3.35 -48.97
N CYS A 11 0.72 -3.34 -50.19
CA CYS A 11 2.15 -3.58 -50.41
C CYS A 11 3.03 -2.51 -49.77
N LYS A 12 2.61 -1.23 -49.76
CA LYS A 12 3.33 -0.13 -49.10
C LYS A 12 3.31 -0.29 -47.58
N GLU A 13 2.17 -0.62 -47.00
CA GLU A 13 2.02 -0.94 -45.56
C GLU A 13 2.88 -2.15 -45.18
N VAL A 14 2.85 -3.22 -45.98
CA VAL A 14 3.68 -4.42 -45.78
C VAL A 14 5.17 -4.11 -45.97
N LEU A 15 5.56 -3.27 -46.93
CA LEU A 15 6.94 -2.82 -47.11
C LEU A 15 7.40 -1.94 -45.95
N PHE A 16 6.54 -1.07 -45.43
CA PHE A 16 6.83 -0.24 -44.26
C PHE A 16 6.97 -1.11 -43.00
N PHE A 17 6.07 -2.09 -42.83
CA PHE A 17 6.12 -3.08 -41.76
C PHE A 17 7.36 -3.98 -41.86
N VAL A 18 7.69 -4.48 -43.05
CA VAL A 18 8.91 -5.26 -43.28
C VAL A 18 10.16 -4.40 -43.11
N SER A 19 10.13 -3.11 -43.47
CA SER A 19 11.24 -2.17 -43.18
C SER A 19 11.37 -1.90 -41.69
N PHE A 20 10.26 -1.80 -40.96
CA PHE A 20 10.24 -1.65 -39.51
C PHE A 20 10.78 -2.89 -38.81
N VAL A 21 10.43 -4.08 -39.33
CA VAL A 21 10.86 -5.38 -38.80
C VAL A 21 12.29 -5.75 -39.20
N LYS A 22 12.78 -5.37 -40.39
CA LYS A 22 14.14 -5.72 -40.88
C LYS A 22 15.20 -4.66 -40.63
N ASN A 23 14.85 -3.39 -40.40
CA ASN A 23 15.84 -2.31 -40.35
C ASN A 23 15.97 -1.77 -38.92
N ASN A 24 16.89 -2.35 -38.14
CA ASN A 24 17.49 -1.80 -36.91
C ASN A 24 16.67 -0.67 -36.24
N ALA A 25 15.60 -1.02 -35.51
CA ALA A 25 14.77 -0.05 -34.77
C ALA A 25 15.57 0.83 -33.79
N PHE A 26 16.79 0.42 -33.45
CA PHE A 26 17.76 1.20 -32.68
C PHE A 26 19.05 1.42 -33.48
N PRO A 27 19.65 2.62 -33.40
CA PRO A 27 20.89 2.93 -34.09
C PRO A 27 22.03 1.98 -33.68
N GLN A 28 22.99 1.81 -34.58
CA GLN A 28 24.17 0.99 -34.32
C GLN A 28 25.03 1.60 -33.21
N PRO A 29 25.76 0.81 -32.40
CA PRO A 29 26.63 1.34 -31.36
C PRO A 29 27.62 2.36 -31.92
N LEU A 30 27.89 3.41 -31.13
CA LEU A 30 28.88 4.44 -31.50
C LEU A 30 30.28 3.84 -31.60
N SER A 31 31.12 4.44 -32.46
CA SER A 31 32.54 4.15 -32.46
C SER A 31 33.17 4.63 -31.15
N ARG A 32 34.31 4.06 -30.73
CA ARG A 32 35.01 4.52 -29.52
C ARG A 32 35.40 5.99 -29.55
N LYS A 33 35.65 6.53 -30.75
CA LYS A 33 35.99 7.94 -30.95
C LYS A 33 34.76 8.82 -30.76
N ASP A 34 33.63 8.42 -31.32
CA ASP A 34 32.37 9.16 -31.22
C ASP A 34 31.79 9.07 -29.81
N GLU A 35 31.85 7.90 -29.16
CA GLU A 35 31.43 7.72 -27.76
C GLU A 35 32.19 8.69 -26.85
N ARG A 36 33.53 8.79 -27.01
CA ARG A 36 34.33 9.75 -26.26
C ARG A 36 33.91 11.20 -26.52
N LYS A 37 33.74 11.56 -27.80
CA LYS A 37 33.32 12.91 -28.20
C LYS A 37 31.99 13.29 -27.55
N TYR A 38 30.98 12.42 -27.61
CA TYR A 38 29.67 12.71 -27.04
C TYR A 38 29.69 12.70 -25.50
N LEU A 39 30.55 11.91 -24.86
CA LEU A 39 30.76 11.97 -23.41
C LEU A 39 31.37 13.31 -22.97
N GLU A 40 32.32 13.85 -23.73
CA GLU A 40 32.91 15.17 -23.47
C GLU A 40 31.87 16.29 -23.62
N LEU A 41 31.10 16.28 -24.72
CA LEU A 41 30.03 17.25 -24.96
C LEU A 41 28.92 17.17 -23.89
N MET A 42 28.53 15.96 -23.50
CA MET A 42 27.55 15.77 -22.42
C MET A 42 28.04 16.34 -21.09
N ALA A 43 29.34 16.21 -20.77
CA ALA A 43 29.92 16.79 -19.57
C ALA A 43 29.90 18.33 -19.58
N GLU A 44 29.85 18.95 -20.77
CA GLU A 44 29.64 20.39 -20.96
C GLU A 44 28.15 20.80 -20.91
N GLY A 45 27.23 19.84 -20.76
CA GLY A 45 25.78 20.08 -20.68
C GLY A 45 25.03 19.95 -22.01
N ASP A 46 25.62 19.32 -23.03
CA ASP A 46 24.96 19.06 -24.32
C ASP A 46 23.92 17.94 -24.21
N GLU A 47 22.65 18.31 -24.25
CA GLU A 47 21.50 17.39 -24.23
C GLU A 47 21.39 16.50 -25.48
N ASP A 48 21.81 16.98 -26.65
CA ASP A 48 21.80 16.18 -27.88
C ASP A 48 22.85 15.08 -27.80
N ALA A 49 24.01 15.38 -27.22
CA ALA A 49 25.05 14.40 -26.94
C ALA A 49 24.56 13.32 -25.95
N ARG A 50 23.85 13.73 -24.88
CA ARG A 50 23.20 12.82 -23.93
C ARG A 50 22.21 11.90 -24.63
N ASN A 51 21.30 12.45 -25.44
CA ASN A 51 20.28 11.67 -26.16
C ASN A 51 20.91 10.68 -27.14
N ARG A 52 21.96 11.08 -27.87
CA ARG A 52 22.70 10.17 -28.76
C ARG A 52 23.35 9.02 -28.00
N LEU A 53 23.96 9.27 -26.85
CA LEU A 53 24.53 8.20 -26.02
C LEU A 53 23.45 7.21 -25.56
N ILE A 54 22.26 7.69 -25.20
CA ILE A 54 21.14 6.83 -24.81
C ILE A 54 20.67 5.98 -26.01
N GLU A 55 20.29 6.62 -27.12
CA GLU A 55 19.71 5.96 -28.30
C GLU A 55 20.62 4.85 -28.86
N HIS A 56 21.92 5.15 -28.99
CA HIS A 56 22.90 4.20 -29.53
C HIS A 56 23.23 3.04 -28.57
N ASN A 57 22.77 3.11 -27.31
CA ASN A 57 22.92 2.03 -26.32
C ASN A 57 21.60 1.29 -26.01
N LEU A 58 20.46 1.63 -26.62
CA LEU A 58 19.17 0.96 -26.35
C LEU A 58 19.20 -0.55 -26.66
N ARG A 59 20.02 -1.00 -27.63
CA ARG A 59 20.20 -2.44 -27.92
C ARG A 59 20.76 -3.22 -26.73
N LEU A 60 21.56 -2.56 -25.89
CA LEU A 60 22.09 -3.16 -24.66
C LEU A 60 20.97 -3.45 -23.66
N VAL A 61 19.99 -2.54 -23.54
CA VAL A 61 18.80 -2.72 -22.69
C VAL A 61 18.05 -3.97 -23.12
N ALA A 62 17.68 -4.03 -24.41
CA ALA A 62 16.98 -5.19 -24.97
C ALA A 62 17.76 -6.50 -24.76
N HIS A 63 19.09 -6.49 -24.86
CA HIS A 63 19.91 -7.67 -24.60
C HIS A 63 19.90 -8.09 -23.12
N ILE A 64 19.93 -7.15 -22.17
CA ILE A 64 19.94 -7.43 -20.74
C ILE A 64 18.57 -7.94 -20.28
N VAL A 65 17.49 -7.35 -20.79
CA VAL A 65 16.11 -7.75 -20.46
C VAL A 65 15.84 -9.22 -20.78
N LYS A 66 16.48 -9.81 -21.79
CA LYS A 66 16.36 -11.25 -22.11
C LYS A 66 16.68 -12.17 -20.93
N LYS A 67 17.55 -11.74 -20.00
CA LYS A 67 17.87 -12.51 -18.78
C LYS A 67 16.69 -12.60 -17.80
N PHE A 68 15.70 -11.71 -17.94
CA PHE A 68 14.57 -11.52 -17.03
C PHE A 68 13.22 -11.94 -17.63
N GLU A 69 13.17 -12.49 -18.85
CA GLU A 69 11.92 -12.93 -19.50
C GLU A 69 11.13 -13.97 -18.67
N ASN A 70 11.82 -14.79 -17.87
CA ASN A 70 11.19 -15.82 -17.02
C ASN A 70 10.61 -15.29 -15.69
N THR A 71 10.55 -13.97 -15.49
CA THR A 71 10.05 -13.37 -14.24
C THR A 71 8.52 -13.30 -14.18
N GLY A 72 7.84 -13.43 -15.32
CA GLY A 72 6.40 -13.30 -15.47
C GLY A 72 5.91 -11.86 -15.68
N GLU A 73 6.83 -10.90 -15.76
CA GLU A 73 6.56 -9.50 -16.08
C GLU A 73 6.49 -9.27 -17.60
N ASP A 74 5.80 -8.21 -18.02
CA ASP A 74 5.73 -7.81 -19.41
C ASP A 74 7.14 -7.39 -19.92
N PRO A 75 7.64 -7.99 -21.01
CA PRO A 75 8.89 -7.58 -21.62
C PRO A 75 8.97 -6.08 -21.95
N GLU A 76 7.87 -5.44 -22.32
CA GLU A 76 7.81 -4.00 -22.63
C GLU A 76 8.04 -3.13 -21.39
N ASP A 77 7.49 -3.53 -20.24
CA ASP A 77 7.73 -2.87 -18.96
C ASP A 77 9.18 -3.00 -18.53
N LEU A 78 9.75 -4.22 -18.67
CA LEU A 78 11.16 -4.46 -18.36
C LEU A 78 12.11 -3.65 -19.26
N ILE A 79 11.77 -3.47 -20.54
CA ILE A 79 12.51 -2.59 -21.45
C ILE A 79 12.42 -1.12 -20.98
N SER A 80 11.24 -0.67 -20.57
CA SER A 80 11.04 0.70 -20.09
C SER A 80 11.85 0.96 -18.81
N ILE A 81 11.78 0.05 -17.84
CA ILE A 81 12.57 0.11 -16.59
C ILE A 81 14.07 0.05 -16.87
N GLY A 82 14.48 -0.86 -17.75
CA GLY A 82 15.87 -0.97 -18.18
C GLY A 82 16.37 0.31 -18.86
N THR A 83 15.51 0.99 -19.62
CA THR A 83 15.82 2.28 -20.26
C THR A 83 16.04 3.37 -19.22
N ILE A 84 15.24 3.41 -18.14
CA ILE A 84 15.49 4.31 -16.99
C ILE A 84 16.86 4.02 -16.38
N GLY A 85 17.21 2.76 -16.21
CA GLY A 85 18.55 2.35 -15.72
C GLY A 85 19.69 2.79 -16.65
N LEU A 86 19.49 2.74 -17.97
CA LEU A 86 20.44 3.26 -18.96
C LEU A 86 20.59 4.77 -18.86
N ILE A 87 19.48 5.53 -18.80
CA ILE A 87 19.50 6.99 -18.68
C ILE A 87 20.30 7.42 -17.46
N LYS A 88 19.99 6.85 -16.29
CA LYS A 88 20.74 7.10 -15.05
C LYS A 88 22.23 6.78 -15.21
N ALA A 89 22.54 5.68 -15.90
CA ALA A 89 23.93 5.29 -16.14
C ALA A 89 24.66 6.29 -17.02
N ILE A 90 24.04 6.79 -18.09
CA ILE A 90 24.63 7.81 -18.97
C ILE A 90 24.88 9.10 -18.16
N GLU A 91 23.90 9.56 -17.39
CA GLU A 91 23.98 10.79 -16.59
C GLU A 91 25.05 10.73 -15.49
N SER A 92 25.26 9.55 -14.86
CA SER A 92 26.22 9.38 -13.77
C SER A 92 27.57 8.79 -14.19
N TYR A 93 27.76 8.50 -15.48
CA TYR A 93 29.00 7.90 -15.96
C TYR A 93 30.15 8.90 -15.93
N SER A 94 31.34 8.38 -15.63
CA SER A 94 32.57 9.17 -15.48
C SER A 94 33.75 8.37 -16.05
N THR A 95 34.54 9.01 -16.91
CA THR A 95 35.61 8.37 -17.69
C THR A 95 36.88 8.12 -16.88
N ASP A 96 37.03 8.77 -15.73
CA ASP A 96 38.13 8.65 -14.78
C ASP A 96 38.23 7.25 -14.13
N LYS A 97 37.11 6.53 -14.04
CA LYS A 97 37.02 5.22 -13.37
C LYS A 97 37.52 4.03 -14.21
N GLY A 98 37.99 4.27 -15.44
CA GLY A 98 38.65 3.24 -16.28
C GLY A 98 37.76 2.09 -16.76
N THR A 99 36.44 2.14 -16.52
CA THR A 99 35.48 1.11 -16.99
C THR A 99 34.79 1.56 -18.27
N LYS A 100 34.51 0.64 -19.19
CA LYS A 100 33.78 0.95 -20.42
C LYS A 100 32.33 1.35 -20.11
N LEU A 101 31.79 2.32 -20.84
CA LEU A 101 30.42 2.80 -20.68
C LEU A 101 29.40 1.64 -20.69
N ALA A 102 29.46 0.77 -21.70
CA ALA A 102 28.56 -0.37 -21.81
C ALA A 102 28.62 -1.32 -20.58
N THR A 103 29.80 -1.51 -19.98
CA THR A 103 29.96 -2.33 -18.77
C THR A 103 29.30 -1.69 -17.56
N TYR A 104 29.47 -0.37 -17.40
CA TYR A 104 28.83 0.38 -16.33
C TYR A 104 27.31 0.45 -16.51
N ALA A 105 26.85 0.79 -17.70
CA ALA A 105 25.44 0.84 -18.07
C ALA A 105 24.76 -0.51 -17.86
N ALA A 106 25.41 -1.62 -18.23
CA ALA A 106 24.85 -2.94 -18.02
C ALA A 106 24.53 -3.22 -16.54
N ARG A 107 25.41 -2.81 -15.62
CA ARG A 107 25.17 -2.98 -14.17
C ARG A 107 24.02 -2.11 -13.67
N CYS A 108 23.88 -0.90 -14.20
CA CYS A 108 22.81 0.02 -13.80
C CYS A 108 21.45 -0.44 -14.31
N ILE A 109 21.37 -0.88 -15.57
CA ILE A 109 20.18 -1.47 -16.19
C ILE A 109 19.72 -2.69 -15.37
N GLU A 110 20.65 -3.61 -15.08
CA GLU A 110 20.36 -4.81 -14.29
C GLU A 110 19.87 -4.46 -12.88
N ASN A 111 20.50 -3.47 -12.23
CA ASN A 111 20.11 -3.05 -10.90
C ASN A 111 18.69 -2.44 -10.87
N GLU A 112 18.34 -1.60 -11.85
CA GLU A 112 17.01 -0.98 -11.92
C GLU A 112 15.90 -2.04 -12.10
N ILE A 113 16.11 -3.01 -13.01
CA ILE A 113 15.19 -4.14 -13.21
C ILE A 113 15.04 -4.94 -11.90
N LEU A 114 16.16 -5.27 -11.23
CA LEU A 114 16.12 -6.00 -9.97
C LEU A 114 15.41 -5.21 -8.85
N MET A 115 15.56 -3.89 -8.81
CA MET A 115 14.85 -3.05 -7.85
C MET A 115 13.34 -3.10 -8.08
N HIS A 116 12.89 -3.02 -9.33
CA HIS A 116 11.48 -3.17 -9.68
C HIS A 116 10.91 -4.54 -9.27
N LEU A 117 11.59 -5.63 -9.64
CA LEU A 117 11.17 -6.99 -9.28
C LEU A 117 11.08 -7.21 -7.75
N ARG A 118 11.98 -6.57 -6.98
CA ARG A 118 11.92 -6.61 -5.50
C ARG A 118 10.73 -5.85 -4.95
N ALA A 119 10.32 -4.75 -5.59
CA ALA A 119 9.13 -4.00 -5.20
C ALA A 119 7.86 -4.83 -5.43
N LEU A 120 7.74 -5.47 -6.61
CA LEU A 120 6.61 -6.34 -6.95
C LEU A 120 6.47 -7.56 -6.03
N LYS A 121 7.57 -8.12 -5.54
CA LYS A 121 7.52 -9.23 -4.56
C LYS A 121 6.77 -8.88 -3.27
N LYS A 122 6.66 -7.59 -2.91
CA LYS A 122 5.91 -7.16 -1.72
C LYS A 122 4.41 -7.27 -1.91
N THR A 123 3.92 -6.96 -3.12
CA THR A 123 2.50 -6.96 -3.47
C THR A 123 2.04 -8.27 -4.12
N LYS A 124 2.95 -9.15 -4.53
CA LYS A 124 2.61 -10.45 -5.15
C LYS A 124 1.75 -11.37 -4.27
N LYS A 125 1.66 -11.13 -2.97
CA LYS A 125 0.77 -11.87 -2.06
C LYS A 125 -0.61 -11.26 -1.92
N ASP A 126 -0.82 -10.08 -2.48
CA ASP A 126 -2.09 -9.40 -2.43
C ASP A 126 -3.04 -10.11 -3.41
N VAL A 127 -4.24 -10.40 -2.92
CA VAL A 127 -5.34 -10.99 -3.70
C VAL A 127 -6.40 -9.93 -3.91
N SER A 128 -7.07 -9.96 -5.07
CA SER A 128 -8.15 -9.00 -5.30
C SER A 128 -9.37 -9.42 -4.51
N LEU A 129 -10.03 -8.46 -3.88
CA LEU A 129 -11.26 -8.72 -3.11
C LEU A 129 -12.43 -9.16 -4.01
N HIS A 130 -12.33 -8.90 -5.31
CA HIS A 130 -13.29 -9.31 -6.32
C HIS A 130 -12.98 -10.69 -6.91
N ASP A 131 -11.86 -11.31 -6.54
CA ASP A 131 -11.51 -12.63 -7.06
C ASP A 131 -12.55 -13.64 -6.55
N PRO A 132 -13.10 -14.49 -7.45
CA PRO A 132 -14.10 -15.48 -7.05
C PRO A 132 -13.46 -16.55 -6.18
N ILE A 133 -14.11 -16.86 -5.07
CA ILE A 133 -13.67 -17.89 -4.10
C ILE A 133 -14.48 -19.18 -4.19
N GLY A 134 -15.61 -19.16 -4.91
CA GLY A 134 -16.50 -20.30 -5.07
C GLY A 134 -17.82 -19.91 -5.73
N GLN A 135 -18.77 -20.85 -5.69
CA GLN A 135 -20.13 -20.65 -6.15
C GLN A 135 -21.11 -20.90 -5.00
N ASP A 136 -22.22 -20.17 -4.98
CA ASP A 136 -23.32 -20.43 -4.07
C ASP A 136 -24.12 -21.70 -4.50
N LYS A 137 -25.20 -22.00 -3.77
CA LYS A 137 -26.07 -23.16 -4.08
C LYS A 137 -26.87 -22.97 -5.38
N GLU A 138 -26.93 -21.76 -5.90
CA GLU A 138 -27.69 -21.34 -7.08
C GLU A 138 -26.77 -21.21 -8.32
N GLY A 139 -25.46 -21.36 -8.13
CA GLY A 139 -24.43 -21.29 -9.17
C GLY A 139 -23.85 -19.90 -9.41
N ASN A 140 -24.22 -18.90 -8.60
CA ASN A 140 -23.65 -17.55 -8.71
C ASN A 140 -22.23 -17.52 -8.11
N GLU A 141 -21.33 -16.77 -8.72
CA GLU A 141 -19.97 -16.59 -8.22
C GLU A 141 -19.99 -15.75 -6.92
N ILE A 142 -19.28 -16.24 -5.90
CA ILE A 142 -19.06 -15.52 -4.64
C ILE A 142 -17.64 -14.99 -4.66
N SER A 143 -17.48 -13.70 -4.36
CA SER A 143 -16.17 -13.05 -4.25
C SER A 143 -15.73 -12.87 -2.79
N LEU A 144 -14.46 -12.56 -2.56
CA LEU A 144 -13.93 -12.41 -1.20
C LEU A 144 -14.64 -11.28 -0.43
N ILE A 145 -15.00 -10.18 -1.10
CA ILE A 145 -15.71 -9.04 -0.49
C ILE A 145 -17.08 -9.43 0.07
N ASP A 146 -17.76 -10.41 -0.53
CA ASP A 146 -19.10 -10.86 -0.09
C ASP A 146 -19.05 -11.64 1.24
N VAL A 147 -17.89 -12.20 1.59
CA VAL A 147 -17.68 -12.98 2.82
C VAL A 147 -17.11 -12.13 3.96
N LEU A 148 -16.41 -11.05 3.63
CA LEU A 148 -15.82 -10.17 4.63
C LEU A 148 -16.91 -9.45 5.41
N LYS A 149 -17.03 -9.78 6.70
CA LYS A 149 -17.91 -9.05 7.62
C LYS A 149 -17.32 -7.68 7.91
N ALA A 150 -18.13 -6.65 7.79
CA ALA A 150 -17.79 -5.35 8.35
C ALA A 150 -17.65 -5.48 9.88
N GLU A 151 -16.66 -4.80 10.46
CA GLU A 151 -16.59 -4.55 11.90
C GLU A 151 -17.67 -3.53 12.27
N THR A 152 -18.94 -3.91 12.16
CA THR A 152 -20.03 -3.13 12.73
C THR A 152 -20.11 -3.47 14.21
N GLU A 153 -20.09 -2.44 15.07
CA GLU A 153 -20.47 -2.59 16.48
C GLU A 153 -21.80 -3.35 16.54
N ASP A 154 -21.84 -4.44 17.31
CA ASP A 154 -23.06 -5.23 17.43
C ASP A 154 -24.15 -4.33 18.04
N ILE A 155 -25.15 -4.01 17.23
CA ILE A 155 -26.26 -3.12 17.63
C ILE A 155 -26.96 -3.70 18.87
N VAL A 156 -27.05 -5.03 18.98
CA VAL A 156 -27.64 -5.71 20.15
C VAL A 156 -26.78 -5.46 21.38
N GLU A 157 -25.46 -5.58 21.27
CA GLU A 157 -24.53 -5.32 22.36
C GLU A 157 -24.59 -3.84 22.81
N LEU A 158 -24.66 -2.91 21.86
CA LEU A 158 -24.84 -1.48 22.11
C LEU A 158 -26.16 -1.18 22.84
N ILE A 159 -27.27 -1.76 22.37
CA ILE A 159 -28.59 -1.59 23.01
C ILE A 159 -28.56 -2.17 24.43
N GLN A 160 -27.99 -3.35 24.59
CA GLN A 160 -27.90 -4.01 25.90
C GLN A 160 -27.04 -3.20 26.89
N LEU A 161 -25.88 -2.71 26.44
CA LEU A 161 -25.02 -1.83 27.24
C LEU A 161 -25.77 -0.56 27.68
N ASN A 162 -26.54 0.05 26.79
CA ASN A 162 -27.35 1.22 27.12
C ASN A 162 -28.46 0.91 28.14
N MET A 163 -29.12 -0.24 28.01
CA MET A 163 -30.11 -0.71 28.99
C MET A 163 -29.48 -0.97 30.37
N GLU A 164 -28.27 -1.52 30.41
CA GLU A 164 -27.51 -1.75 31.65
C GLU A 164 -27.05 -0.43 32.29
N LYS A 165 -26.53 0.51 31.50
CA LYS A 165 -26.19 1.86 31.96
C LYS A 165 -27.40 2.56 32.57
N LYS A 166 -28.59 2.41 31.98
CA LYS A 166 -29.84 2.97 32.52
C LYS A 166 -30.18 2.47 33.93
N LYS A 167 -29.94 1.18 34.21
CA LYS A 167 -30.13 0.60 35.55
C LYS A 167 -29.16 1.20 36.57
N ILE A 168 -27.94 1.53 36.17
CA ILE A 168 -26.97 2.20 37.06
C ILE A 168 -27.47 3.60 37.42
N TYR A 169 -27.97 4.37 36.46
CA TYR A 169 -28.54 5.71 36.73
C TYR A 169 -29.75 5.68 37.67
N GLU A 170 -30.54 4.61 37.65
CA GLU A 170 -31.67 4.44 38.55
C GLU A 170 -31.23 4.45 40.02
N TYR A 171 -30.12 3.78 40.35
CA TYR A 171 -29.64 3.63 41.74
C TYR A 171 -28.49 4.58 42.10
N ILE A 172 -27.96 5.37 41.17
CA ILE A 172 -26.80 6.23 41.41
C ILE A 172 -27.01 7.28 42.51
N HIS A 173 -28.27 7.59 42.84
CA HIS A 173 -28.65 8.55 43.86
C HIS A 173 -28.34 8.09 45.30
N ILE A 174 -28.08 6.79 45.52
CA ILE A 174 -27.71 6.26 46.85
C ILE A 174 -26.24 6.52 47.22
N LEU A 175 -25.43 6.86 46.22
CA LEU A 175 -24.01 7.13 46.39
C LEU A 175 -23.81 8.55 46.90
N ASP A 176 -22.81 8.74 47.75
CA ASP A 176 -22.36 10.08 48.09
C ASP A 176 -21.64 10.75 46.91
N ASP A 177 -21.44 12.07 46.96
CA ASP A 177 -20.86 12.83 45.84
C ASP A 177 -19.48 12.30 45.41
N ARG A 178 -18.66 11.85 46.37
CA ARG A 178 -17.33 11.28 46.14
C ARG A 178 -17.39 9.91 45.47
N GLU A 179 -18.31 9.06 45.91
CA GLU A 179 -18.57 7.76 45.31
C GLU A 179 -19.12 7.91 43.89
N LYS A 180 -20.03 8.86 43.68
CA LYS A 180 -20.62 9.17 42.38
C LYS A 180 -19.57 9.66 41.39
N GLU A 181 -18.69 10.57 41.79
CA GLU A 181 -17.60 11.09 40.96
C GLU A 181 -16.65 9.96 40.51
N VAL A 182 -16.27 9.05 41.42
CA VAL A 182 -15.43 7.89 41.08
C VAL A 182 -16.14 6.93 40.13
N ILE A 183 -17.43 6.63 40.34
CA ILE A 183 -18.19 5.71 39.49
C ILE A 183 -18.46 6.29 38.10
N VAL A 184 -18.79 7.59 38.00
CA VAL A 184 -19.02 8.27 36.73
C VAL A 184 -17.77 8.24 35.86
N GLY A 185 -16.62 8.64 36.41
CA GLY A 185 -15.35 8.61 35.67
C GLY A 185 -14.87 7.20 35.36
N ARG A 186 -15.11 6.23 36.24
CA ARG A 186 -14.64 4.84 36.05
C ARG A 186 -15.34 4.12 34.90
N PHE A 187 -16.64 4.35 34.74
CA PHE A 187 -17.50 3.66 33.78
C PHE A 187 -17.98 4.55 32.62
N GLY A 188 -17.44 5.77 32.50
CA GLY A 188 -17.78 6.69 31.42
C GLY A 188 -19.27 7.02 31.39
N LEU A 189 -19.85 7.30 32.56
CA LEU A 189 -21.24 7.75 32.66
C LEU A 189 -21.32 9.24 32.24
N ASN A 190 -22.51 9.74 31.92
CA ASN A 190 -22.76 11.11 31.45
C ASN A 190 -21.98 11.54 30.19
N LEU A 191 -21.78 10.61 29.24
CA LEU A 191 -21.00 10.85 28.00
C LEU A 191 -19.51 11.11 28.25
N GLU A 192 -18.99 10.77 29.43
CA GLU A 192 -17.57 10.81 29.70
C GLU A 192 -16.85 9.56 29.17
N LYS A 193 -15.55 9.69 28.92
CA LYS A 193 -14.70 8.54 28.57
C LYS A 193 -14.39 7.73 29.84
N GLU A 194 -14.33 6.42 29.71
CA GLU A 194 -13.87 5.55 30.80
C GLU A 194 -12.43 5.88 31.22
N LEU A 195 -12.22 6.06 32.53
CA LEU A 195 -10.93 6.34 33.13
C LEU A 195 -10.43 5.17 33.96
N THR A 196 -9.11 4.98 33.97
CA THR A 196 -8.45 4.06 34.89
C THR A 196 -8.47 4.61 36.32
N GLN A 197 -8.43 3.72 37.33
CA GLN A 197 -8.30 4.14 38.73
C GLN A 197 -7.09 5.06 38.99
N ARG A 198 -6.01 4.93 38.18
CA ARG A 198 -4.83 5.79 38.27
C ARG A 198 -5.10 7.20 37.74
N GLU A 199 -5.86 7.32 36.65
CA GLU A 199 -6.25 8.61 36.08
C GLU A 199 -7.21 9.35 37.02
N ILE A 200 -8.22 8.65 37.55
CA ILE A 200 -9.15 9.19 38.55
C ILE A 200 -8.38 9.65 39.80
N ALA A 201 -7.44 8.85 40.29
CA ALA A 201 -6.61 9.19 41.45
C ALA A 201 -5.83 10.50 41.23
N ARG A 202 -5.30 10.70 40.02
CA ARG A 202 -4.59 11.93 39.64
C ARG A 202 -5.51 13.14 39.60
N GLN A 203 -6.71 12.99 39.03
CA GLN A 203 -7.70 14.08 38.96
C GLN A 203 -8.20 14.49 40.35
N LEU A 204 -8.49 13.51 41.21
CA LEU A 204 -9.03 13.74 42.56
C LEU A 204 -7.96 14.05 43.62
N GLY A 205 -6.67 14.08 43.25
CA GLY A 205 -5.58 14.35 44.18
C GLY A 205 -5.44 13.31 45.31
N ILE A 206 -5.79 12.05 45.07
CA ILE A 206 -5.76 10.97 46.06
C ILE A 206 -4.97 9.76 45.58
N SER A 207 -4.71 8.78 46.46
CA SER A 207 -4.01 7.56 46.06
C SER A 207 -4.92 6.62 45.24
N ARG A 208 -4.32 5.88 44.29
CA ARG A 208 -5.03 4.82 43.54
C ARG A 208 -5.66 3.77 44.45
N SER A 209 -5.01 3.45 45.57
CA SER A 209 -5.56 2.52 46.56
C SER A 209 -6.83 3.08 47.20
N TYR A 210 -6.88 4.39 47.45
CA TYR A 210 -8.07 5.03 48.00
C TYR A 210 -9.22 5.07 47.00
N VAL A 211 -8.96 5.37 45.71
CA VAL A 211 -9.96 5.25 44.63
C VAL A 211 -10.54 3.84 44.57
N SER A 212 -9.69 2.80 44.62
CA SER A 212 -10.15 1.40 44.63
C SER A 212 -11.05 1.06 45.81
N ARG A 213 -10.80 1.63 47.00
CA ARG A 213 -11.67 1.45 48.17
C ARG A 213 -13.03 2.14 47.98
N ILE A 214 -13.04 3.33 47.41
CA ILE A 214 -14.28 4.08 47.10
C ILE A 214 -15.11 3.30 46.08
N GLU A 215 -14.50 2.88 44.96
CA GLU A 215 -15.15 2.09 43.92
C GLU A 215 -15.80 0.82 44.48
N LYS A 216 -15.06 0.04 45.28
CA LYS A 216 -15.58 -1.18 45.90
C LYS A 216 -16.79 -0.91 46.80
N ARG A 217 -16.75 0.18 47.58
CA ARG A 217 -17.84 0.56 48.49
C ARG A 217 -19.08 1.00 47.71
N ALA A 218 -18.89 1.85 46.70
CA ALA A 218 -19.96 2.33 45.85
C ALA A 218 -20.65 1.17 45.09
N LEU A 219 -19.87 0.25 44.51
CA LEU A 219 -20.41 -0.95 43.85
C LEU A 219 -21.20 -1.84 44.82
N MET A 220 -20.75 -2.01 46.07
CA MET A 220 -21.51 -2.77 47.07
C MET A 220 -22.85 -2.10 47.41
N LYS A 221 -22.89 -0.76 47.53
CA LYS A 221 -24.14 -0.03 47.76
C LYS A 221 -25.12 -0.22 46.60
N LEU A 222 -24.65 0.00 45.37
CA LEU A 222 -25.45 -0.19 44.15
C LEU A 222 -25.98 -1.64 44.04
N PHE A 223 -25.14 -2.61 44.34
CA PHE A 223 -25.51 -4.02 44.31
C PHE A 223 -26.59 -4.37 45.34
N HIS A 224 -26.46 -3.90 46.59
CA HIS A 224 -27.48 -4.16 47.62
C HIS A 224 -28.83 -3.55 47.25
N GLU A 225 -28.83 -2.33 46.73
CA GLU A 225 -30.05 -1.63 46.34
C GLU A 225 -30.75 -2.30 45.15
N PHE A 226 -29.96 -2.71 44.15
CA PHE A 226 -30.47 -3.46 43.01
C PHE A 226 -31.15 -4.77 43.43
N TYR A 227 -30.54 -5.53 44.35
CA TYR A 227 -31.13 -6.79 44.85
C TYR A 227 -32.36 -6.58 45.74
N ARG A 228 -32.41 -5.48 46.50
CA ARG A 228 -33.58 -5.12 47.31
C ARG A 228 -34.79 -4.85 46.42
N ASN A 229 -34.65 -3.97 45.45
CA ASN A 229 -35.73 -3.62 44.52
C ASN A 229 -36.20 -4.80 43.66
N ARG A 230 -35.28 -5.70 43.28
CA ARG A 230 -35.64 -6.91 42.53
C ARG A 230 -36.43 -7.93 43.36
N LYS A 231 -36.22 -8.00 44.68
CA LYS A 231 -37.04 -8.82 45.59
C LYS A 231 -38.44 -8.23 45.81
N GLU A 232 -38.55 -6.90 45.84
CA GLU A 232 -39.82 -6.19 46.01
C GLU A 232 -40.67 -6.17 44.74
N SER A 233 -40.05 -6.18 43.55
CA SER A 233 -40.73 -6.24 42.24
C SER A 233 -41.13 -7.66 41.79
N GLY A 234 -40.80 -8.68 42.60
CA GLY A 234 -41.06 -10.10 42.32
C GLY A 234 -42.17 -10.72 43.17
N ALA A 235 -43.00 -9.88 43.82
CA ALA A 235 -44.20 -10.26 44.57
C ALA A 235 -45.46 -9.76 43.87
#